data_AF-A0A933P105-F1
#
_entry.id   AF-A0A933P105-F1
#
_cell.length_a   1.000
_cell.length_b   1.000
_cell.length_c   1.000
_cell.angle_alpha   90.00
_cell.angle_beta   90.00
_cell.angle_gamma   90.00
#
_symmetry.space_group_name_H-M   'P 1'
#
loop_
_entity.id
_entity.type
_entity.pdbx_description
1 polymer ?
#
loop_
_entity_poly.entity_id
_entity_poly.type
_entity_poly.pdbx_seq_one_letter_code
_entity_poly.pdbx_strand_id
1 'polypeptide(L)'
;MTRNWWGKLCLLLFFVGLSIVYVFPTLARLDLEKTKFPFKKKINLGLDLQGGLYLVLGVDFNKVYKDIVDRQVEVISASFKEKNIILKSVKVQHEGAPVDDPGDPMILLEFDPAQRDAVYKIIKKEFTILRLVGDQAGKLKLGLTREQRNDIRERTVNQSIQVIRNRIDEFGVTEPAIASQGLDRVVVELPGIKEVDRAKQLIGRTAKLEFKIADDKSMTPGQVAKLVADVTKENNILYKEGQKFSEYVQKINDLVKSKIPQDTEIAFERSRTLDEMREEGDLGQMHRRPYLLKSKVDVTGNDLQDAVVAFDPENQRPIVS
;
A
#
# COMPACT_ATOMS: atom_id res chain seq x y z
N MET A 1 45.86 -31.96 44.88
CA MET A 1 45.18 -31.43 43.68
C MET A 1 46.22 -30.94 42.67
N THR A 2 46.76 -31.83 41.83
CA THR A 2 47.66 -31.45 40.74
C THR A 2 46.83 -30.83 39.63
N ARG A 3 46.91 -29.51 39.50
CA ARG A 3 46.14 -28.72 38.54
C ARG A 3 46.63 -29.11 37.15
N ASN A 4 45.84 -29.89 36.41
CA ASN A 4 46.19 -30.44 35.09
C ASN A 4 46.27 -29.32 34.02
N TRP A 5 47.30 -28.50 34.12
CA TRP A 5 47.46 -27.23 33.41
C TRP A 5 47.67 -27.43 31.92
N TRP A 6 48.38 -28.49 31.54
CA TRP A 6 48.58 -28.88 30.13
C TRP A 6 47.28 -29.27 29.43
N GLY A 7 46.39 -30.01 30.09
CA GLY A 7 45.07 -30.33 29.54
C GLY A 7 44.23 -29.07 29.29
N LYS A 8 44.27 -28.12 30.23
CA LYS A 8 43.59 -26.82 30.08
C LYS A 8 44.20 -25.96 28.97
N LEU A 9 45.53 -25.98 28.83
CA LEU A 9 46.25 -25.26 27.77
C LEU A 9 45.93 -25.82 26.38
N CYS A 10 45.95 -27.15 26.21
CA CYS A 10 45.58 -27.81 24.96
C CYS A 10 44.13 -27.53 24.58
N LEU A 11 43.21 -27.57 25.56
CA LEU A 11 41.80 -27.25 25.33
C LEU A 11 41.60 -25.78 24.95
N LEU A 12 42.33 -24.85 25.58
CA LEU A 12 42.29 -23.44 25.22
C LEU A 12 42.80 -23.20 23.80
N LEU A 13 43.95 -23.78 23.43
CA LEU A 13 44.50 -23.67 22.07
C LEU A 13 43.56 -24.26 21.02
N PHE A 14 42.88 -25.37 21.34
CA PHE A 14 41.85 -25.94 20.47
C PHE A 14 40.70 -24.97 20.21
N PHE A 15 40.13 -24.35 21.26
CA PHE A 15 39.06 -23.36 21.09
C PHE A 15 39.53 -22.09 20.38
N VAL A 16 40.75 -21.63 20.62
CA VAL A 16 41.33 -20.48 19.91
C VAL A 16 41.52 -20.79 18.42
N GLY A 17 42.07 -21.97 18.09
CA GLY A 17 42.22 -22.42 16.70
C GLY A 17 40.87 -22.53 16.00
N LEU A 18 39.87 -23.11 16.67
CA LEU A 18 38.50 -23.22 16.17
C LEU A 18 37.87 -21.83 15.96
N SER A 19 38.07 -20.89 16.88
CA SER A 19 37.61 -19.49 16.75
C SER A 19 38.23 -18.78 15.53
N ILE A 20 39.54 -18.93 15.32
CA ILE A 20 40.24 -18.34 14.17
C ILE A 20 39.68 -18.91 12.87
N VAL A 21 39.48 -20.22 12.78
CA VAL A 21 38.91 -20.88 11.58
C VAL A 21 37.50 -20.36 11.27
N TYR A 22 36.68 -20.07 12.28
CA TYR A 22 35.34 -19.51 12.09
C TYR A 22 35.35 -18.04 11.64
N VAL A 23 36.27 -17.22 12.13
CA VAL A 23 36.33 -15.77 11.81
C VAL A 23 37.07 -15.50 10.49
N PHE A 24 38.07 -16.32 10.16
CA PHE A 24 38.90 -16.18 8.95
C PHE A 24 38.14 -15.92 7.64
N PRO A 25 37.08 -16.66 7.28
CA PRO A 25 36.34 -16.40 6.04
C PRO A 25 35.67 -15.02 5.98
N THR A 26 35.34 -14.43 7.13
CA THR A 26 34.78 -13.08 7.24
C THR A 26 35.89 -12.04 7.06
N LEU A 27 37.02 -12.17 7.76
CA LEU A 27 38.14 -11.22 7.70
C LEU A 27 38.80 -11.18 6.31
N ALA A 28 38.99 -12.36 5.69
CA ALA A 28 39.63 -12.50 4.40
C ALA A 28 38.69 -12.23 3.20
N ARG A 29 37.42 -11.87 3.45
CA ARG A 29 36.38 -11.62 2.42
C ARG A 29 36.27 -12.73 1.36
N LEU A 30 36.55 -13.98 1.72
CA LEU A 30 36.66 -15.11 0.79
C LEU A 30 35.32 -15.43 0.10
N ASP A 31 35.32 -15.66 -1.21
CA ASP A 31 34.12 -16.15 -1.91
C ASP A 31 33.90 -17.64 -1.56
N LEU A 32 32.95 -17.90 -0.65
CA LEU A 32 32.69 -19.24 -0.10
C LEU A 32 32.00 -20.17 -1.10
N GLU A 33 31.48 -19.65 -2.21
CA GLU A 33 30.91 -20.49 -3.27
C GLU A 33 31.99 -21.13 -4.14
N LYS A 34 33.11 -20.44 -4.35
CA LYS A 34 34.22 -20.90 -5.21
C LYS A 34 35.35 -21.60 -4.45
N THR A 35 35.35 -21.51 -3.12
CA THR A 35 36.44 -22.01 -2.27
C THR A 35 36.04 -23.30 -1.56
N LYS A 36 36.92 -24.30 -1.49
CA LYS A 36 36.73 -25.56 -0.72
C LYS A 36 36.85 -25.35 0.80
N PHE A 37 36.35 -24.23 1.34
CA PHE A 37 36.41 -23.96 2.78
C PHE A 37 35.38 -24.85 3.51
N PRO A 38 35.72 -25.43 4.68
CA PRO A 38 34.84 -26.36 5.39
C PRO A 38 33.53 -25.72 5.88
N PHE A 39 33.47 -24.39 5.98
CA PHE A 39 32.30 -23.64 6.42
C PHE A 39 31.80 -22.69 5.32
N LYS A 40 30.52 -22.77 4.97
CA LYS A 40 29.89 -21.90 3.96
C LYS A 40 29.15 -20.69 4.53
N LYS A 41 29.26 -20.43 5.84
CA LYS A 41 28.62 -19.29 6.52
C LYS A 41 29.66 -18.25 6.93
N LYS A 42 29.40 -16.97 6.61
CA LYS A 42 30.15 -15.81 7.13
C LYS A 42 29.37 -15.16 8.27
N ILE A 43 30.03 -14.31 9.05
CA ILE A 43 29.35 -13.36 9.93
C ILE A 43 28.71 -12.29 9.03
N ASN A 44 27.43 -12.02 9.25
CA ASN A 44 26.73 -10.96 8.52
C ASN A 44 27.23 -9.61 8.99
N LEU A 45 27.63 -8.76 8.05
CA LEU A 45 28.13 -7.44 8.34
C LEU A 45 26.94 -6.48 8.39
N GLY A 46 26.86 -5.68 9.45
CA GLY A 46 25.85 -4.63 9.56
C GLY A 46 26.07 -3.53 8.51
N LEU A 47 25.11 -2.63 8.41
CA LEU A 47 25.12 -1.51 7.45
C LEU A 47 26.42 -0.70 7.49
N ASP A 48 26.97 -0.44 8.68
CA ASP A 48 28.19 0.36 8.85
C ASP A 48 29.43 -0.31 8.24
N LEU A 49 29.47 -1.64 8.25
CA LEU A 49 30.61 -2.42 7.75
C LEU A 49 30.47 -2.84 6.29
N GLN A 50 29.23 -3.05 5.81
CA GLN A 50 28.94 -3.51 4.44
C GLN A 50 28.52 -2.36 3.51
N GLY A 51 28.20 -1.19 4.05
CA GLY A 51 27.47 -0.15 3.34
C GLY A 51 26.03 -0.59 3.01
N GLY A 52 25.22 0.32 2.47
CA GLY A 52 23.86 0.01 2.04
C GLY A 52 22.90 1.18 2.19
N LEU A 53 21.65 0.87 2.52
CA LEU A 53 20.57 1.85 2.64
C LEU A 53 19.94 1.81 4.04
N TYR A 54 19.81 2.97 4.67
CA TYR A 54 18.99 3.22 5.86
C TYR A 54 17.92 4.25 5.51
N LEU A 55 16.64 3.92 5.74
CA LEU A 55 15.51 4.82 5.52
C LEU A 55 14.62 4.86 6.74
N VAL A 56 14.09 6.05 7.03
CA VAL A 56 12.98 6.26 7.96
C VAL A 56 11.82 6.81 7.16
N LEU A 57 10.71 6.09 7.14
CA LEU A 57 9.52 6.42 6.36
C LEU A 57 8.36 6.74 7.31
N GLY A 58 7.75 7.90 7.16
CA GLY A 58 6.54 8.28 7.89
C GLY A 58 5.27 7.81 7.17
N VAL A 59 4.29 7.33 7.92
CA VAL A 59 2.96 6.98 7.41
C VAL A 59 2.07 8.22 7.45
N ASP A 60 1.45 8.56 6.32
CA ASP A 60 0.48 9.66 6.24
C ASP A 60 -0.89 9.21 6.77
N PHE A 61 -1.07 9.31 8.09
CA PHE A 61 -2.32 8.93 8.74
C PHE A 61 -3.48 9.88 8.44
N ASN A 62 -3.21 11.13 8.08
CA ASN A 62 -4.28 12.07 7.72
C ASN A 62 -5.05 11.55 6.51
N LYS A 63 -4.33 11.02 5.52
CA LYS A 63 -4.94 10.39 4.36
C LYS A 63 -5.66 9.08 4.71
N VAL A 64 -5.07 8.23 5.54
CA VAL A 64 -5.66 6.94 5.94
C VAL A 64 -6.98 7.15 6.69
N TYR A 65 -7.00 8.08 7.65
CA TYR A 65 -8.23 8.41 8.37
C TYR A 65 -9.26 9.02 7.45
N LYS A 66 -8.84 9.87 6.50
CA LYS A 66 -9.76 10.46 5.54
C LYS A 66 -10.44 9.38 4.71
N ASP A 67 -9.68 8.46 4.12
CA ASP A 67 -10.22 7.38 3.27
C ASP A 67 -11.22 6.49 4.06
N ILE A 68 -10.93 6.22 5.34
CA ILE A 68 -11.83 5.46 6.22
C ILE A 68 -13.11 6.26 6.52
N VAL A 69 -12.97 7.54 6.84
CA VAL A 69 -14.11 8.41 7.16
C VAL A 69 -15.00 8.65 5.93
N ASP A 70 -14.42 8.85 4.75
CA ASP A 70 -15.12 8.96 3.47
C ASP A 70 -15.97 7.69 3.22
N ARG A 71 -15.39 6.50 3.43
CA ARG A 71 -16.12 5.23 3.33
C ARG A 71 -17.28 5.14 4.33
N GLN A 72 -17.06 5.56 5.58
CA GLN A 72 -18.11 5.55 6.60
C GLN A 72 -19.25 6.52 6.28
N VAL A 73 -18.96 7.67 5.66
CA VAL A 73 -20.00 8.59 5.16
C VAL A 73 -20.93 7.89 4.18
N GLU A 74 -20.39 7.08 3.26
CA GLU A 74 -21.20 6.33 2.31
C GLU A 74 -22.06 5.26 3.00
N VAL A 75 -21.47 4.49 3.91
CA VAL A 75 -22.18 3.43 4.67
C VAL A 75 -23.30 4.02 5.52
N ILE A 76 -23.03 5.14 6.20
CA ILE A 76 -24.05 5.87 6.97
C ILE A 76 -25.16 6.35 6.03
N SER A 77 -24.81 7.02 4.93
CA SER A 77 -25.79 7.54 3.98
C SER A 77 -26.69 6.43 3.42
N ALA A 78 -26.13 5.24 3.17
CA ALA A 78 -26.89 4.07 2.72
C ALA A 78 -27.82 3.51 3.82
N SER A 79 -27.30 3.27 5.04
CA SER A 79 -28.08 2.72 6.16
C SER A 79 -29.26 3.63 6.56
N PHE A 80 -29.06 4.95 6.55
CA PHE A 80 -30.12 5.89 6.88
C PHE A 80 -31.21 6.01 5.79
N LYS A 81 -30.83 5.87 4.52
CA LYS A 81 -31.79 5.78 3.40
C LYS A 81 -32.67 4.54 3.52
N GLU A 82 -32.09 3.38 3.82
CA GLU A 82 -32.83 2.13 4.01
C GLU A 82 -33.87 2.23 5.15
N LYS A 83 -33.54 2.99 6.21
CA LYS A 83 -34.41 3.21 7.37
C LYS A 83 -35.40 4.37 7.20
N ASN A 84 -35.51 4.96 6.00
CA ASN A 84 -36.37 6.12 5.70
C ASN A 84 -36.11 7.35 6.60
N ILE A 85 -34.87 7.55 7.06
CA ILE A 85 -34.49 8.75 7.83
C ILE A 85 -33.92 9.79 6.87
N ILE A 86 -34.51 10.98 6.85
CA ILE A 86 -34.12 12.06 5.95
C ILE A 86 -32.92 12.80 6.55
N LEU A 87 -31.72 12.47 6.08
CA LEU A 87 -30.53 13.26 6.32
C LEU A 87 -30.50 14.44 5.32
N LYS A 88 -30.29 15.66 5.81
CA LYS A 88 -30.11 16.86 4.98
C LYS A 88 -28.74 16.84 4.31
N SER A 89 -27.71 16.44 5.05
CA SER A 89 -26.38 16.22 4.49
C SER A 89 -25.54 15.28 5.36
N VAL A 90 -24.65 14.52 4.72
CA VAL A 90 -23.57 13.77 5.36
C VAL A 90 -22.29 14.20 4.66
N LYS A 91 -21.37 14.82 5.39
CA LYS A 91 -20.14 15.36 4.82
C LYS A 91 -18.95 15.06 5.71
N VAL A 92 -17.80 14.87 5.09
CA VAL A 92 -16.53 14.89 5.81
C VAL A 92 -16.15 16.33 6.11
N GLN A 93 -15.86 16.61 7.38
CA GLN A 93 -15.42 17.90 7.87
C GLN A 93 -14.02 17.77 8.46
N HIS A 94 -13.11 18.62 8.00
CA HIS A 94 -11.73 18.68 8.46
C HIS A 94 -11.48 19.82 9.47
N GLU A 95 -12.39 20.79 9.55
CA GLU A 95 -12.26 21.97 10.42
C GLU A 95 -13.15 21.89 11.67
N GLY A 96 -12.63 22.38 12.80
CA GLY A 96 -13.29 22.30 14.10
C GLY A 96 -13.14 20.93 14.77
N ALA A 97 -11.98 20.30 14.54
CA ALA A 97 -11.56 19.02 15.11
C ALA A 97 -11.81 18.95 16.63
N PRO A 98 -12.06 17.76 17.21
CA PRO A 98 -12.22 17.61 18.65
C PRO A 98 -11.03 18.25 19.37
N VAL A 99 -11.28 18.92 20.51
CA VAL A 99 -10.20 19.45 21.38
C VAL A 99 -9.16 18.37 21.73
N ASP A 100 -9.63 17.12 21.83
CA ASP A 100 -8.80 15.95 22.09
C ASP A 100 -7.90 15.53 20.93
N ASP A 101 -8.29 15.81 19.67
CA ASP A 101 -7.69 15.23 18.47
C ASP A 101 -7.62 16.25 17.31
N PRO A 102 -6.72 17.25 17.38
CA PRO A 102 -6.64 18.30 16.39
C PRO A 102 -6.20 17.76 15.02
N GLY A 103 -7.00 17.99 13.98
CA GLY A 103 -6.67 17.67 12.58
C GLY A 103 -7.26 16.37 12.03
N ASP A 104 -7.88 15.54 12.87
CA ASP A 104 -8.53 14.30 12.41
C ASP A 104 -9.82 14.62 11.61
N PRO A 105 -10.08 13.90 10.50
CA PRO A 105 -11.32 14.02 9.75
C PRO A 105 -12.51 13.54 10.59
N MET A 106 -13.62 14.28 10.49
CA MET A 106 -14.87 13.98 11.17
C MET A 106 -16.02 13.83 10.17
N ILE A 107 -17.10 13.20 10.63
CA ILE A 107 -18.37 13.15 9.92
C ILE A 107 -19.31 14.18 10.51
N LEU A 108 -19.79 15.10 9.68
CA LEU A 108 -20.88 16.00 10.01
C LEU A 108 -22.18 15.44 9.45
N LEU A 109 -23.12 15.16 10.35
CA LEU A 109 -24.48 14.77 10.01
C LEU A 109 -25.42 15.95 10.25
N GLU A 110 -26.19 16.29 9.24
CA GLU A 110 -27.27 17.28 9.35
C GLU A 110 -28.62 16.60 9.14
N PHE A 111 -29.55 16.82 10.05
CA PHE A 111 -30.86 16.15 10.09
C PHE A 111 -31.91 17.06 10.74
N ASP A 112 -33.17 16.64 10.74
CA ASP A 112 -34.22 17.36 11.47
C ASP A 112 -34.01 17.21 13.00
N PRO A 113 -33.93 18.31 13.78
CA PRO A 113 -33.80 18.23 15.24
C PRO A 113 -34.76 17.26 15.94
N ALA A 114 -35.97 17.03 15.41
CA ALA A 114 -36.94 16.09 15.95
C ALA A 114 -36.48 14.61 15.88
N GLN A 115 -35.59 14.28 14.94
CA GLN A 115 -35.07 12.93 14.72
C GLN A 115 -33.75 12.64 15.47
N ARG A 116 -33.25 13.60 16.26
CA ARG A 116 -31.94 13.52 16.93
C ARG A 116 -31.74 12.23 17.71
N ASP A 117 -32.72 11.83 18.53
CA ASP A 117 -32.56 10.65 19.39
C ASP A 117 -32.58 9.33 18.61
N ALA A 118 -33.35 9.27 17.53
CA ALA A 118 -33.35 8.12 16.63
C ALA A 118 -32.00 7.99 15.91
N VAL A 119 -31.48 9.10 15.38
CA VAL A 119 -30.17 9.18 14.70
C VAL A 119 -29.05 8.77 15.67
N TYR A 120 -29.01 9.34 16.87
CA TYR A 120 -28.00 9.02 17.87
C TYR A 120 -28.03 7.55 18.30
N LYS A 121 -29.23 6.98 18.50
CA LYS A 121 -29.38 5.57 18.87
C LYS A 121 -28.89 4.61 17.79
N ILE A 122 -29.13 4.94 16.51
CA ILE A 122 -28.65 4.14 15.37
C ILE A 122 -27.12 4.21 15.29
N ILE A 123 -26.54 5.42 15.36
CA ILE A 123 -25.08 5.60 15.31
C ILE A 123 -24.41 4.79 16.42
N LYS A 124 -24.89 4.93 17.67
CA LYS A 124 -24.31 4.23 18.81
C LYS A 124 -24.41 2.71 18.71
N LYS A 125 -25.45 2.18 18.04
CA LYS A 125 -25.70 0.74 17.92
C LYS A 125 -24.97 0.11 16.73
N GLU A 126 -25.00 0.77 15.58
CA GLU A 126 -24.53 0.20 14.29
C GLU A 126 -23.11 0.65 13.94
N PHE A 127 -22.65 1.79 14.47
CA PHE A 127 -21.37 2.41 14.13
C PHE A 127 -20.49 2.55 15.36
N THR A 128 -20.12 1.42 15.97
CA THR A 128 -19.30 1.34 17.20
C THR A 128 -17.91 1.96 17.06
N ILE A 129 -17.42 2.06 15.82
CA ILE A 129 -16.12 2.68 15.51
C ILE A 129 -16.15 4.21 15.60
N LEU A 130 -17.34 4.81 15.74
CA LEU A 130 -17.54 6.26 15.82
C LEU A 130 -17.88 6.69 17.25
N ARG A 131 -17.35 7.84 17.65
CA ARG A 131 -17.67 8.55 18.89
C ARG A 131 -18.33 9.89 18.58
N LEU A 132 -19.22 10.31 19.47
CA LEU A 132 -19.78 11.66 19.41
C LEU A 132 -18.72 12.68 19.87
N VAL A 133 -18.48 13.69 19.04
CA VAL A 133 -17.51 14.76 19.28
C VAL A 133 -18.22 16.09 19.57
N GLY A 134 -19.36 16.30 18.92
CA GLY A 134 -20.13 17.53 19.06
C GLY A 134 -21.60 17.27 18.80
N ASP A 135 -22.43 17.95 19.58
CA ASP A 135 -23.88 17.83 19.55
C ASP A 135 -24.49 19.22 19.50
N GLN A 136 -25.19 19.52 18.41
CA GLN A 136 -25.91 20.77 18.20
C GLN A 136 -27.29 20.43 17.61
N ALA A 137 -28.27 21.33 17.81
CA ALA A 137 -29.61 21.11 17.29
C ALA A 137 -29.59 20.88 15.76
N GLY A 138 -29.99 19.69 15.33
CA GLY A 138 -30.00 19.27 13.92
C GLY A 138 -28.62 18.98 13.32
N LYS A 139 -27.54 18.96 14.12
CA LYS A 139 -26.18 18.64 13.66
C LYS A 139 -25.43 17.76 14.66
N LEU A 140 -24.92 16.60 14.20
CA LEU A 140 -24.01 15.77 15.00
C LEU A 140 -22.65 15.70 14.33
N LYS A 141 -21.59 15.83 15.14
CA LYS A 141 -20.21 15.60 14.74
C LYS A 141 -19.74 14.26 15.30
N LEU A 142 -19.30 13.37 14.42
CA LEU A 142 -18.76 12.06 14.77
C LEU A 142 -17.27 12.01 14.41
N GLY A 143 -16.45 11.49 15.31
CA GLY A 143 -15.05 11.17 15.05
C GLY A 143 -14.79 9.68 15.26
N LEU A 144 -13.63 9.19 14.87
CA LEU A 144 -13.22 7.82 15.19
C LEU A 144 -12.98 7.66 16.70
N THR A 145 -13.28 6.48 17.26
CA THR A 145 -12.93 6.16 18.65
C THR A 145 -11.41 6.12 18.84
N ARG A 146 -10.93 6.33 20.07
CA ARG A 146 -9.49 6.26 20.39
C ARG A 146 -8.93 4.86 20.13
N GLU A 147 -9.69 3.83 20.51
CA GLU A 147 -9.37 2.43 20.25
C GLU A 147 -9.25 2.15 18.75
N GLN A 148 -10.26 2.51 17.95
CA GLN A 148 -10.22 2.29 16.51
C GLN A 148 -9.04 3.00 15.84
N ARG A 149 -8.64 4.18 16.33
CA ARG A 149 -7.48 4.89 15.79
C ARG A 149 -6.17 4.17 16.08
N ASN A 150 -6.01 3.62 17.28
CA ASN A 150 -4.82 2.84 17.61
C ASN A 150 -4.75 1.57 16.77
N ASP A 151 -5.88 0.87 16.62
CA ASP A 151 -6.00 -0.29 15.73
C ASP A 151 -5.63 0.07 14.29
N ILE A 152 -6.14 1.18 13.75
CA ILE A 152 -5.83 1.63 12.40
C ILE A 152 -4.33 1.94 12.28
N ARG A 153 -3.72 2.61 13.27
CA ARG A 153 -2.27 2.91 13.24
C ARG A 153 -1.45 1.63 13.18
N GLU A 154 -1.70 0.71 14.10
CA GLU A 154 -0.98 -0.55 14.18
C GLU A 154 -1.13 -1.36 12.90
N ARG A 155 -2.37 -1.54 12.40
CA ARG A 155 -2.64 -2.28 11.16
C ARG A 155 -1.97 -1.63 9.95
N THR A 156 -2.04 -0.30 9.83
CA THR A 156 -1.45 0.43 8.69
C THR A 156 0.07 0.33 8.69
N VAL A 157 0.71 0.45 9.86
CA VAL A 157 2.16 0.29 10.00
C VAL A 157 2.58 -1.14 9.66
N ASN A 158 1.88 -2.15 10.19
CA ASN A 158 2.15 -3.56 9.88
C ASN A 158 1.97 -3.87 8.39
N GLN A 159 0.91 -3.34 7.77
CA GLN A 159 0.68 -3.47 6.33
C GLN A 159 1.80 -2.80 5.53
N SER A 160 2.24 -1.62 5.96
CA SER A 160 3.35 -0.90 5.32
C SER A 160 4.65 -1.71 5.39
N ILE A 161 4.94 -2.34 6.53
CA ILE A 161 6.09 -3.23 6.72
C ILE A 161 6.01 -4.41 5.74
N GLN A 162 4.86 -5.07 5.63
CA GLN A 162 4.66 -6.19 4.70
C GLN A 162 4.83 -5.78 3.24
N VAL A 163 4.24 -4.65 2.84
CA VAL A 163 4.38 -4.11 1.48
C VAL A 163 5.83 -3.79 1.15
N ILE A 164 6.56 -3.18 2.09
CA ILE A 164 7.98 -2.88 1.92
C ILE A 164 8.77 -4.18 1.79
N ARG A 165 8.51 -5.18 2.65
CA ARG A 165 9.16 -6.50 2.61
C ARG A 165 9.01 -7.17 1.26
N ASN A 166 7.78 -7.30 0.77
CA ASN A 166 7.50 -7.96 -0.51
C ASN A 166 8.19 -7.25 -1.69
N ARG A 167 8.40 -5.93 -1.62
CA ARG A 167 9.11 -5.17 -2.66
C ARG A 167 10.61 -5.38 -2.63
N ILE A 168 11.18 -5.52 -1.44
CA ILE A 168 12.64 -5.64 -1.31
C ILE A 168 13.13 -7.07 -1.58
N ASP A 169 12.25 -8.06 -1.48
CA ASP A 169 12.56 -9.47 -1.80
C ASP A 169 13.07 -9.61 -3.25
N GLU A 170 12.62 -8.74 -4.17
CA GLU A 170 13.08 -8.72 -5.57
C GLU A 170 14.56 -8.35 -5.75
N PHE A 171 15.20 -7.73 -4.76
CA PHE A 171 16.61 -7.32 -4.86
C PHE A 171 17.61 -8.38 -4.38
N GLY A 172 17.13 -9.51 -3.86
CA GLY A 172 18.00 -10.59 -3.38
C GLY A 172 18.86 -10.19 -2.17
N VAL A 173 18.40 -9.20 -1.39
CA VAL A 173 19.05 -8.82 -0.12
C VAL A 173 18.81 -9.95 0.88
N THR A 174 19.88 -10.52 1.41
CA THR A 174 19.80 -11.77 2.18
C THR A 174 19.12 -11.58 3.54
N GLU A 175 19.21 -10.40 4.15
CA GLU A 175 18.66 -10.12 5.48
C GLU A 175 18.26 -8.64 5.65
N PRO A 176 17.10 -8.22 5.11
CA PRO A 176 16.63 -6.87 5.35
C PRO A 176 16.03 -6.71 6.75
N ALA A 177 16.34 -5.61 7.43
CA ALA A 177 15.69 -5.24 8.69
C ALA A 177 14.60 -4.21 8.40
N ILE A 178 13.33 -4.59 8.60
CA ILE A 178 12.19 -3.68 8.49
C ILE A 178 11.40 -3.75 9.78
N ALA A 179 11.29 -2.63 10.48
CA ALA A 179 10.60 -2.55 11.76
C ALA A 179 9.86 -1.23 11.91
N SER A 180 8.82 -1.22 12.75
CA SER A 180 8.18 0.02 13.18
C SER A 180 9.12 0.80 14.11
N GLN A 181 9.09 2.13 14.01
CA GLN A 181 9.81 3.04 14.89
C GLN A 181 8.83 4.03 15.50
N GLY A 182 8.39 3.75 16.73
CA GLY A 182 7.32 4.52 17.36
C GLY A 182 5.95 4.14 16.78
N LEU A 183 5.05 5.13 16.66
CA LEU A 183 3.65 4.90 16.27
C LEU A 183 3.35 5.15 14.79
N ASP A 184 4.26 5.81 14.07
CA ASP A 184 4.00 6.39 12.75
C ASP A 184 5.12 6.23 11.74
N ARG A 185 6.24 5.61 12.13
CA ARG A 185 7.39 5.43 11.24
C ARG A 185 7.76 3.97 11.05
N VAL A 186 8.36 3.69 9.89
CA VAL A 186 8.96 2.41 9.53
C VAL A 186 10.42 2.66 9.20
N VAL A 187 11.31 1.95 9.89
CA VAL A 187 12.75 1.91 9.62
C VAL A 187 13.03 0.74 8.68
N VAL A 188 13.82 1.02 7.65
CA VAL A 188 14.24 0.03 6.65
C VAL A 188 15.76 0.06 6.54
N GLU A 189 16.40 -1.07 6.77
CA GLU A 189 17.82 -1.28 6.59
C GLU A 189 18.07 -2.37 5.56
N LEU A 190 18.82 -2.04 4.50
CA LEU A 190 19.21 -2.96 3.44
C LEU A 190 20.74 -2.99 3.34
N PRO A 191 21.43 -3.84 4.11
CA PRO A 191 22.88 -3.99 4.04
C PRO A 191 23.31 -4.57 2.69
N GLY A 192 24.39 -4.03 2.12
CA GLY A 192 24.99 -4.55 0.89
C GLY A 192 24.21 -4.31 -0.40
N ILE A 193 23.16 -3.49 -0.37
CA ILE A 193 22.41 -3.15 -1.59
C ILE A 193 23.24 -2.28 -2.53
N LYS A 194 23.34 -2.69 -3.80
CA LYS A 194 24.12 -1.98 -4.83
C LYS A 194 23.33 -0.83 -5.47
N GLU A 195 22.04 -1.04 -5.72
CA GLU A 195 21.19 -0.10 -6.44
C GLU A 195 20.27 0.69 -5.50
N VAL A 196 20.89 1.58 -4.72
CA VAL A 196 20.22 2.38 -3.68
C VAL A 196 19.04 3.18 -4.22
N ASP A 197 19.21 3.86 -5.36
CA ASP A 197 18.17 4.72 -5.93
C ASP A 197 16.99 3.91 -6.48
N ARG A 198 17.24 2.74 -7.07
CA ARG A 198 16.18 1.84 -7.51
C ARG A 198 15.37 1.33 -6.32
N ALA A 199 16.04 0.96 -5.22
CA ALA A 199 15.39 0.53 -3.99
C ALA A 199 14.55 1.64 -3.36
N LYS A 200 15.11 2.85 -3.25
CA LYS A 200 14.37 4.05 -2.78
C LYS A 200 13.12 4.30 -3.63
N GLN A 201 13.24 4.24 -4.95
CA GLN A 201 12.09 4.42 -5.85
C GLN A 201 11.03 3.34 -5.66
N LEU A 202 11.42 2.07 -5.52
CA LEU A 202 10.46 0.99 -5.36
C LEU A 202 9.73 1.09 -4.02
N ILE A 203 10.46 1.37 -2.94
CA ILE A 203 9.91 1.56 -1.59
C ILE A 203 8.99 2.80 -1.55
N GLY A 204 9.39 3.92 -2.16
CA GLY A 204 8.65 5.18 -2.15
C GLY A 204 7.41 5.22 -3.05
N ARG A 205 7.19 4.21 -3.92
CA ARG A 205 5.97 4.14 -4.74
C ARG A 205 4.76 3.87 -3.86
N THR A 206 3.73 4.72 -3.90
CA THR A 206 2.46 4.42 -3.23
C THR A 206 1.79 3.22 -3.93
N ALA A 207 1.60 2.11 -3.21
CA ALA A 207 0.75 1.01 -3.69
C ALA A 207 -0.69 1.32 -3.28
N LYS A 208 -1.46 1.91 -4.20
CA LYS A 208 -2.91 1.98 -4.06
C LYS A 208 -3.50 0.89 -4.95
N LEU A 209 -4.16 -0.09 -4.35
CA LEU A 209 -4.93 -1.11 -5.06
C LEU A 209 -6.41 -0.80 -4.87
N GLU A 210 -7.12 -0.66 -5.97
CA GLU A 210 -8.55 -0.44 -6.03
C GLU A 210 -9.15 -1.45 -7.00
N PHE A 211 -10.27 -2.05 -6.61
CA PHE A 211 -11.09 -2.85 -7.50
C PHE A 211 -12.26 -1.97 -7.92
N LYS A 212 -12.36 -1.74 -9.23
CA LYS A 212 -13.42 -0.96 -9.85
C LYS A 212 -14.13 -1.81 -10.88
N ILE A 213 -15.43 -1.57 -11.05
CA ILE A 213 -16.24 -2.27 -12.04
C ILE A 213 -15.94 -1.69 -13.43
N ALA A 214 -15.61 -2.56 -14.38
CA ALA A 214 -15.51 -2.18 -15.79
C ALA A 214 -16.90 -1.93 -16.37
N ASP A 215 -17.08 -0.80 -17.05
CA ASP A 215 -18.34 -0.40 -17.69
C ASP A 215 -18.28 -0.61 -19.21
N ASP A 216 -18.29 -1.89 -19.60
CA ASP A 216 -18.31 -2.30 -21.01
C ASP A 216 -19.68 -2.07 -21.68
N LYS A 217 -20.71 -1.74 -20.89
CA LYS A 217 -22.08 -1.51 -21.39
C LYS A 217 -22.23 -0.11 -21.96
N SER A 218 -21.70 0.89 -21.27
CA SER A 218 -21.79 2.29 -21.70
C SER A 218 -20.86 2.57 -22.87
N MET A 219 -19.63 2.06 -22.81
CA MET A 219 -18.64 2.17 -23.90
C MET A 219 -17.79 0.91 -23.96
N THR A 220 -17.65 0.32 -25.14
CA THR A 220 -16.75 -0.82 -25.32
C THR A 220 -15.29 -0.36 -25.28
N PRO A 221 -14.32 -1.23 -24.90
CA PRO A 221 -12.90 -0.88 -24.91
C PRO A 221 -12.40 -0.29 -26.24
N GLY A 222 -12.96 -0.72 -27.37
CA GLY A 222 -12.65 -0.15 -28.68
C GLY A 222 -13.16 1.29 -28.88
N GLN A 223 -14.35 1.61 -28.37
CA GLN A 223 -14.87 2.98 -28.38
C GLN A 223 -14.06 3.90 -27.47
N VAL A 224 -13.66 3.40 -26.29
CA VAL A 224 -12.77 4.12 -25.38
C VAL A 224 -11.41 4.36 -26.03
N ALA A 225 -10.85 3.36 -26.70
CA ALA A 225 -9.58 3.50 -27.43
C ALA A 225 -9.63 4.57 -28.51
N LYS A 226 -10.71 4.59 -29.30
CA LYS A 226 -10.93 5.62 -30.32
C LYS A 226 -11.04 7.01 -29.69
N LEU A 227 -11.83 7.15 -28.62
CA LEU A 227 -11.99 8.43 -27.91
C LEU A 227 -10.65 8.95 -27.37
N VAL A 228 -9.84 8.07 -26.76
CA VAL A 228 -8.51 8.44 -26.25
C VAL A 228 -7.60 8.87 -27.41
N ALA A 229 -7.61 8.15 -28.53
CA ALA A 229 -6.81 8.49 -29.71
C ALA A 229 -7.22 9.83 -30.35
N ASP A 230 -8.52 10.11 -30.44
CA ASP A 230 -9.03 11.38 -30.96
C ASP A 230 -8.58 12.55 -30.05
N VAL A 231 -8.72 12.39 -28.73
CA VAL A 231 -8.35 13.42 -27.74
C VAL A 231 -6.84 13.65 -27.68
N THR A 232 -6.01 12.60 -27.77
CA THR A 232 -4.55 12.77 -27.79
C THR A 232 -4.08 13.48 -29.04
N LYS A 233 -4.68 13.17 -30.20
CA LYS A 233 -4.38 13.83 -31.47
C LYS A 233 -4.83 15.29 -31.50
N GLU A 234 -6.05 15.57 -31.05
CA GLU A 234 -6.60 16.94 -30.97
C GLU A 234 -5.76 17.85 -30.06
N ASN A 235 -5.26 17.34 -28.94
CA ASN A 235 -4.56 18.12 -27.92
C ASN A 235 -3.03 17.98 -28.00
N ASN A 236 -2.51 17.28 -29.00
CA ASN A 236 -1.08 16.96 -29.18
C ASN A 236 -0.43 16.38 -27.91
N ILE A 237 -1.15 15.49 -27.21
CA ILE A 237 -0.68 14.86 -25.98
C ILE A 237 0.04 13.57 -26.33
N LEU A 238 1.36 13.65 -26.34
CA LEU A 238 2.22 12.48 -26.39
C LEU A 238 2.75 12.17 -24.99
N TYR A 239 2.69 10.89 -24.60
CA TYR A 239 3.47 10.44 -23.45
C TYR A 239 4.95 10.49 -23.80
N LYS A 240 5.73 11.10 -22.91
CA LYS A 240 7.17 11.18 -23.06
C LYS A 240 7.84 10.14 -22.18
N GLU A 241 8.85 9.47 -22.72
CA GLU A 241 9.68 8.55 -21.95
C GLU A 241 10.30 9.29 -20.75
N GLY A 242 10.14 8.72 -19.55
CA GLY A 242 10.52 9.37 -18.28
C GLY A 242 9.40 10.13 -17.56
N GLN A 243 8.25 10.40 -18.19
CA GLN A 243 7.09 10.95 -17.49
C GLN A 243 6.39 9.86 -16.65
N LYS A 244 5.84 10.20 -15.48
CA LYS A 244 4.98 9.29 -14.74
C LYS A 244 3.70 9.02 -15.54
N PHE A 245 3.45 7.76 -15.87
CA PHE A 245 2.26 7.37 -16.62
C PHE A 245 0.94 7.80 -15.96
N SER A 246 0.90 7.87 -14.61
CA SER A 246 -0.25 8.38 -13.88
C SER A 246 -0.63 9.82 -14.26
N GLU A 247 0.34 10.69 -14.54
CA GLU A 247 0.08 12.08 -14.95
C GLU A 247 -0.52 12.14 -16.35
N TYR A 248 -0.10 11.24 -17.24
CA TYR A 248 -0.69 11.10 -18.56
C TYR A 248 -2.17 10.67 -18.44
N VAL A 249 -2.45 9.64 -17.64
CA VAL A 249 -3.83 9.15 -17.42
C VAL A 249 -4.73 10.24 -16.81
N GLN A 250 -4.21 11.04 -15.88
CA GLN A 250 -4.95 12.17 -15.30
C GLN A 250 -5.33 13.21 -16.37
N LYS A 251 -4.36 13.64 -17.19
CA LYS A 251 -4.63 14.60 -18.28
C LYS A 251 -5.69 14.09 -19.26
N ILE A 252 -5.65 12.80 -19.60
CA ILE A 252 -6.67 12.19 -20.45
C ILE A 252 -8.04 12.24 -19.77
N ASN A 253 -8.14 11.81 -18.51
CA ASN A 253 -9.39 11.84 -17.74
C ASN A 253 -9.97 13.25 -17.63
N ASP A 254 -9.14 14.28 -17.43
CA ASP A 254 -9.59 15.66 -17.37
C ASP A 254 -10.20 16.13 -18.70
N LEU A 255 -9.64 15.71 -19.83
CA LEU A 255 -10.12 16.07 -21.17
C LEU A 255 -11.36 15.28 -21.60
N VAL A 256 -11.46 14.01 -21.20
CA VAL A 256 -12.60 13.16 -21.56
C VAL A 256 -13.77 13.31 -20.60
N LYS A 257 -13.64 14.05 -19.50
CA LYS A 257 -14.64 14.16 -18.42
C LYS A 257 -16.04 14.56 -18.90
N SER A 258 -16.13 15.37 -19.96
CA SER A 258 -17.41 15.77 -20.57
C SER A 258 -17.92 14.81 -21.66
N LYS A 259 -17.06 13.90 -22.13
CA LYS A 259 -17.31 12.94 -23.21
C LYS A 259 -17.59 11.51 -22.68
N ILE A 260 -17.38 11.24 -21.39
CA ILE A 260 -17.67 9.96 -20.73
C ILE A 260 -18.88 10.05 -19.78
N PRO A 261 -19.55 8.94 -19.45
CA PRO A 261 -20.64 8.93 -18.49
C PRO A 261 -20.25 9.51 -17.11
N GLN A 262 -21.23 10.05 -16.37
CA GLN A 262 -20.99 10.48 -14.99
C GLN A 262 -20.50 9.29 -14.13
N ASP A 263 -19.65 9.60 -13.15
CA ASP A 263 -19.03 8.64 -12.23
C ASP A 263 -18.21 7.54 -12.93
N THR A 264 -17.55 7.87 -14.05
CA THR A 264 -16.61 6.99 -14.73
C THR A 264 -15.24 7.62 -14.94
N GLU A 265 -14.22 6.78 -15.09
CA GLU A 265 -12.85 7.16 -15.41
C GLU A 265 -12.23 6.17 -16.39
N ILE A 266 -11.25 6.63 -17.16
CA ILE A 266 -10.45 5.80 -18.05
C ILE A 266 -9.22 5.29 -17.30
N ALA A 267 -9.04 3.98 -17.30
CA ALA A 267 -7.83 3.31 -16.86
C ALA A 267 -7.19 2.55 -18.02
N PHE A 268 -5.92 2.18 -17.89
CA PHE A 268 -5.17 1.49 -18.92
C PHE A 268 -4.64 0.17 -18.39
N GLU A 269 -4.77 -0.88 -19.20
CA GLU A 269 -4.17 -2.16 -18.92
C GLU A 269 -2.64 -2.06 -18.89
N ARG A 270 -2.04 -2.75 -17.92
CA ARG A 270 -0.60 -2.98 -17.88
C ARG A 270 -0.31 -4.34 -18.53
N SER A 271 0.01 -4.35 -19.82
CA SER A 271 0.45 -5.57 -20.51
C SER A 271 1.74 -6.12 -19.86
N ARG A 272 1.80 -7.44 -19.67
CA ARG A 272 2.91 -8.16 -19.04
C ARG A 272 3.82 -8.86 -20.06
N THR A 273 3.46 -8.91 -21.33
CA THR A 273 4.23 -9.61 -22.37
C THR A 273 5.34 -8.70 -22.90
N LEU A 274 6.58 -8.92 -22.45
CA LEU A 274 7.78 -8.33 -23.05
C LEU A 274 7.94 -8.70 -24.54
N ASP A 275 7.35 -9.82 -24.97
CA ASP A 275 7.50 -10.34 -26.33
C ASP A 275 6.73 -9.52 -27.38
N GLU A 276 5.63 -8.86 -26.99
CA GLU A 276 4.86 -7.97 -27.89
C GLU A 276 5.59 -6.63 -28.16
N MET A 277 6.67 -6.33 -27.44
CA MET A 277 7.48 -5.12 -27.66
C MET A 277 8.58 -5.31 -28.72
N ARG A 278 8.86 -6.55 -29.17
CA ARG A 278 10.00 -6.86 -30.04
C ARG A 278 9.68 -6.96 -31.53
N GLU A 279 8.42 -7.16 -31.92
CA GLU A 279 8.09 -7.45 -33.32
C GLU A 279 7.69 -6.24 -34.17
N GLU A 280 7.39 -5.08 -33.59
CA GLU A 280 6.98 -3.91 -34.38
C GLU A 280 7.94 -2.74 -34.19
N GLY A 281 8.84 -2.60 -35.16
CA GLY A 281 9.74 -1.46 -35.35
C GLY A 281 9.02 -0.18 -35.78
N ASP A 282 7.89 0.14 -35.13
CA ASP A 282 7.22 1.43 -35.26
C ASP A 282 7.20 2.13 -33.89
N LEU A 283 7.42 3.44 -33.93
CA LEU A 283 7.71 4.26 -32.76
C LEU A 283 6.58 4.22 -31.72
N GLY A 284 6.81 3.57 -30.57
CA GLY A 284 6.36 4.02 -29.25
C GLY A 284 4.85 4.30 -29.04
N GLN A 285 3.97 3.86 -29.94
CA GLN A 285 2.53 4.00 -29.78
C GLN A 285 2.05 2.91 -28.84
N MET A 286 1.63 3.33 -27.65
CA MET A 286 1.31 2.45 -26.55
C MET A 286 0.13 1.53 -26.87
N HIS A 287 0.41 0.23 -27.01
CA HIS A 287 -0.56 -0.86 -27.06
C HIS A 287 -1.34 -1.08 -25.75
N ARG A 288 -1.37 -0.10 -24.84
CA ARG A 288 -2.12 -0.23 -23.58
C ARG A 288 -3.60 -0.02 -23.86
N ARG A 289 -4.39 -1.07 -23.69
CA ARG A 289 -5.83 -1.04 -23.90
C ARG A 289 -6.50 -0.18 -22.82
N PRO A 290 -7.24 0.87 -23.18
CA PRO A 290 -8.00 1.64 -22.22
C PRO A 290 -9.33 0.96 -21.91
N TYR A 291 -9.75 1.09 -20.66
CA TYR A 291 -11.01 0.59 -20.12
C TYR A 291 -11.76 1.74 -19.46
N LEU A 292 -13.08 1.74 -19.61
CA LEU A 292 -13.96 2.60 -18.83
C LEU A 292 -14.29 1.91 -17.51
N LEU A 293 -13.98 2.54 -16.39
CA LEU A 293 -14.24 2.03 -15.06
C LEU A 293 -15.21 2.95 -14.33
N LYS A 294 -16.06 2.38 -13.46
CA LYS A 294 -16.81 3.18 -12.47
C LYS A 294 -15.83 3.83 -11.50
N SER A 295 -15.98 5.13 -11.25
CA SER A 295 -15.10 5.87 -10.33
C SER A 295 -15.26 5.43 -8.87
N LYS A 296 -16.43 4.88 -8.53
CA LYS A 296 -16.71 4.33 -7.20
C LYS A 296 -15.81 3.13 -6.91
N VAL A 297 -15.18 3.13 -5.75
CA VAL A 297 -14.31 2.05 -5.27
C VAL A 297 -15.05 1.26 -4.21
N ASP A 298 -15.46 0.05 -4.55
CA ASP A 298 -16.16 -0.83 -3.60
C ASP A 298 -15.18 -1.63 -2.74
N VAL A 299 -14.05 -2.05 -3.31
CA VAL A 299 -13.03 -2.86 -2.63
C VAL A 299 -11.65 -2.26 -2.86
N THR A 300 -10.85 -2.19 -1.81
CA THR A 300 -9.46 -1.70 -1.83
C THR A 300 -8.49 -2.78 -1.40
N GLY A 301 -7.20 -2.59 -1.63
CA GLY A 301 -6.16 -3.48 -1.12
C GLY A 301 -6.15 -3.64 0.40
N ASN A 302 -6.70 -2.68 1.14
CA ASN A 302 -6.83 -2.78 2.61
C ASN A 302 -7.96 -3.73 3.05
N ASP A 303 -8.89 -4.03 2.15
CA ASP A 303 -9.99 -4.97 2.41
C ASP A 303 -9.57 -6.41 2.11
N LEU A 304 -8.40 -6.61 1.49
CA LEU A 304 -7.80 -7.91 1.24
C LEU A 304 -7.00 -8.37 2.47
N GLN A 305 -7.25 -9.59 2.94
CA GLN A 305 -6.55 -10.16 4.10
C GLN A 305 -5.56 -11.26 3.70
N ASP A 306 -5.95 -12.12 2.76
CA ASP A 306 -5.14 -13.23 2.28
C ASP A 306 -5.50 -13.54 0.82
N ALA A 307 -4.66 -14.32 0.15
CA ALA A 307 -4.94 -14.89 -1.17
C ALA A 307 -4.42 -16.33 -1.19
N VAL A 308 -5.35 -17.28 -1.23
CA VAL A 308 -5.05 -18.72 -1.13
C VAL A 308 -5.25 -19.37 -2.47
N VAL A 309 -4.29 -20.21 -2.88
CA VAL A 309 -4.45 -21.07 -4.05
C VAL A 309 -5.12 -22.36 -3.61
N ALA A 310 -6.36 -22.56 -4.03
CA ALA A 310 -7.08 -23.82 -3.90
C ALA A 310 -7.09 -24.56 -5.25
N PHE A 311 -7.29 -25.87 -5.23
CA PHE A 311 -7.54 -26.63 -6.45
C PHE A 311 -9.05 -26.83 -6.58
N ASP A 312 -9.63 -26.42 -7.70
CA ASP A 312 -11.02 -26.69 -8.01
C ASP A 312 -11.15 -28.11 -8.58
N PRO A 313 -11.80 -29.04 -7.85
CA PRO A 313 -11.97 -30.41 -8.31
C PRO A 313 -12.93 -30.54 -9.49
N GLU A 314 -13.83 -29.58 -9.73
CA GLU A 314 -14.77 -29.61 -10.87
C GLU A 314 -14.09 -29.16 -12.16
N ASN A 315 -13.35 -28.05 -12.11
CA ASN A 315 -12.69 -27.48 -13.29
C ASN A 315 -11.24 -27.97 -13.49
N GLN A 316 -10.72 -28.80 -12.57
CA GLN A 316 -9.34 -29.32 -12.54
C GLN A 316 -8.28 -28.23 -12.72
N ARG A 317 -8.52 -27.05 -12.14
CA ARG A 317 -7.65 -25.88 -12.28
C ARG A 317 -7.38 -25.25 -10.91
N PRO A 318 -6.18 -24.69 -10.70
CA PRO A 318 -5.92 -23.87 -9.53
C PRO A 318 -6.82 -22.62 -9.57
N ILE A 319 -7.50 -22.34 -8.47
CA ILE A 319 -8.25 -21.12 -8.22
C ILE A 319 -7.51 -20.33 -7.14
N VAL A 320 -7.42 -19.03 -7.31
CA VAL A 320 -6.96 -18.12 -6.25
C VAL A 320 -8.18 -17.45 -5.65
N SER A 321 -8.38 -17.62 -4.35
CA SER A 321 -9.45 -17.01 -3.55
C SER A 321 -8.89 -16.08 -2.51
#